data_AF-A0AB72ZHI4-F1
#
_entry.id   AF-A0AB72ZHI4-F1
#
_cell.length_a   1.000
_cell.length_b   1.000
_cell.length_c   1.000
_cell.angle_alpha   90.00
_cell.angle_beta   90.00
_cell.angle_gamma   90.00
#
_symmetry.space_group_name_H-M   'P 1'
#
loop_
_entity.id
_entity.type
_entity.pdbx_description
1 polymer ?
#
loop_
_entity_poly.entity_id
_entity_poly.type
_entity_poly.pdbx_seq_one_letter_code
_entity_poly.pdbx_strand_id
1 'polypeptide(L)'
;MTTGSTNVPISSGQRPQQADYSLALLAKDVYAPTSGNLNGFVRLSDERLLAAGIDPTALSDSASGFLAGIYSDNQQYVLSFAGTNDRHDWLSNIRQAVGYEDVQYNEAVALGKTAKMAFGDALVITGHSLGGGLAATAALATGTFAVTFNAAGGAKNTLK
;
A
#
# COMPACT_ATOMS: atom_id res chain seq x y z
N MET A 1 14.82 29.23 11.31
CA MET A 1 15.52 27.96 11.52
C MET A 1 14.68 26.86 10.92
N THR A 2 15.13 26.31 9.81
CA THR A 2 14.44 25.29 8.99
C THR A 2 14.56 23.93 9.67
N THR A 3 13.42 23.33 10.04
CA THR A 3 13.34 21.95 10.51
C THR A 3 13.52 21.01 9.33
N GLY A 4 14.74 20.50 9.14
CA GLY A 4 15.02 19.49 8.12
C GLY A 4 14.40 18.15 8.52
N SER A 5 13.46 17.66 7.71
CA SER A 5 12.89 16.32 7.84
C SER A 5 14.00 15.27 7.72
N THR A 6 14.14 14.43 8.74
CA THR A 6 15.13 13.34 8.83
C THR A 6 14.64 12.06 8.14
N ASN A 7 13.85 12.16 7.07
CA ASN A 7 13.32 10.97 6.42
C ASN A 7 14.38 10.38 5.50
N VAL A 8 14.75 9.12 5.79
CA VAL A 8 15.61 8.33 4.91
C VAL A 8 14.82 8.07 3.62
N PRO A 9 15.35 8.41 2.44
CA PRO A 9 14.67 8.17 1.17
C PRO A 9 14.32 6.68 1.04
N ILE A 10 13.06 6.38 0.71
CA ILE A 10 12.69 5.02 0.30
C ILE A 10 13.39 4.77 -1.02
N SER A 11 14.39 3.90 -1.02
CA SER A 11 15.25 3.60 -2.16
C SER A 11 15.26 2.10 -2.46
N SER A 12 15.37 1.75 -3.74
CA SER A 12 15.49 0.35 -4.14
C SER A 12 16.77 -0.29 -3.57
N GLY A 13 16.65 -1.45 -2.92
CA GLY A 13 17.78 -2.14 -2.32
C GLY A 13 17.40 -3.49 -1.70
N GLN A 14 18.38 -4.40 -1.59
CA GLN A 14 18.22 -5.78 -1.07
C GLN A 14 18.42 -5.88 0.46
N ARG A 15 18.64 -4.75 1.16
CA ARG A 15 18.88 -4.70 2.61
C ARG A 15 17.71 -4.01 3.30
N PRO A 16 17.26 -4.50 4.48
CA PRO A 16 16.25 -3.81 5.27
C PRO A 16 16.73 -2.40 5.60
N GLN A 17 16.11 -1.39 5.01
CA GLN A 17 16.37 0.01 5.33
C GLN A 17 15.37 0.49 6.38
N GLN A 18 15.71 1.55 7.11
CA GLN A 18 14.82 2.18 8.10
C GLN A 18 13.46 2.57 7.49
N ALA A 19 13.44 2.79 6.17
CA ALA A 19 12.27 3.04 5.35
C ALA A 19 11.30 1.84 5.29
N ASP A 20 11.80 0.59 5.33
CA ASP A 20 10.96 -0.63 5.30
C ASP A 20 10.16 -0.80 6.60
N TYR A 21 10.70 -0.34 7.73
CA TYR A 21 9.98 -0.32 8.99
C TYR A 21 8.78 0.64 8.93
N SER A 22 8.95 1.81 8.31
CA SER A 22 7.84 2.74 8.07
C SER A 22 6.78 2.12 7.15
N LEU A 23 7.18 1.46 6.06
CA LEU A 23 6.23 0.78 5.17
C LEU A 23 5.46 -0.36 5.84
N ALA A 24 6.09 -1.11 6.75
CA ALA A 24 5.42 -2.13 7.54
C ALA A 24 4.41 -1.54 8.54
N LEU A 25 4.73 -0.38 9.15
CA LEU A 25 3.77 0.35 10.00
C LEU A 25 2.58 0.85 9.19
N LEU A 26 2.82 1.42 8.00
CA LEU A 26 1.74 1.87 7.11
C LEU A 26 0.86 0.71 6.65
N ALA A 27 1.44 -0.43 6.29
CA ALA A 27 0.69 -1.65 5.94
C ALA A 27 -0.19 -2.18 7.08
N LYS A 28 0.17 -1.90 8.34
CA LYS A 28 -0.66 -2.21 9.52
C LYS A 28 -1.71 -1.12 9.79
N ASP A 29 -1.37 0.15 9.58
CA ASP A 29 -2.25 1.28 9.90
C ASP A 29 -3.52 1.30 9.03
N VAL A 30 -3.45 0.78 7.79
CA VAL A 30 -4.61 0.72 6.88
C VAL A 30 -5.85 0.10 7.54
N TYR A 31 -5.70 -0.90 8.42
CA TYR A 31 -6.82 -1.59 9.07
C TYR A 31 -7.51 -0.79 10.17
N ALA A 32 -6.78 0.10 10.83
CA ALA A 32 -7.27 0.90 11.94
C ALA A 32 -6.48 2.21 11.95
N PRO A 33 -6.87 3.18 11.09
CA PRO A 33 -6.08 4.39 10.89
C PRO A 33 -5.89 5.12 12.21
N THR A 34 -4.63 5.28 12.61
CA THR A 34 -4.29 6.09 13.76
C THR A 34 -4.23 7.56 13.36
N SER A 35 -4.89 8.42 14.14
CA SER A 35 -4.77 9.86 13.95
C SER A 35 -3.37 10.29 14.35
N GLY A 36 -2.48 10.51 13.36
CA GLY A 36 -1.14 10.98 13.66
C GLY A 36 -0.10 10.81 12.56
N ASN A 37 1.15 11.05 12.96
CA ASN A 37 2.34 10.89 12.15
C ASN A 37 2.95 9.50 12.39
N LEU A 38 3.13 8.73 11.32
CA LEU A 38 3.73 7.40 11.31
C LEU A 38 5.12 7.50 10.69
N ASN A 39 6.13 7.76 11.53
CA ASN A 39 7.53 7.93 11.09
C ASN A 39 7.69 8.94 9.93
N GLY A 40 7.09 10.12 10.06
CA GLY A 40 7.13 11.16 9.04
C GLY A 40 5.96 11.12 8.05
N PHE A 41 5.27 9.99 7.92
CA PHE A 41 4.13 9.84 7.01
C PHE A 41 2.81 10.18 7.70
N VAL A 42 1.94 10.92 7.01
CA VAL A 42 0.59 11.26 7.46
C VAL A 42 -0.40 10.76 6.40
N ARG A 43 -1.50 10.13 6.84
CA ARG A 43 -2.57 9.69 5.93
C ARG A 43 -3.19 10.91 5.25
N LEU A 44 -3.37 10.85 3.94
CA LEU A 44 -4.06 11.91 3.21
C LEU A 44 -5.52 11.98 3.66
N SER A 45 -6.01 13.19 3.88
CA SER A 45 -7.43 13.44 4.09
C SER A 45 -8.19 13.37 2.76
N ASP A 46 -9.51 13.24 2.85
CA ASP A 46 -10.39 13.21 1.68
C ASP A 46 -10.22 14.45 0.80
N GLU A 47 -10.05 15.63 1.40
CA GLU A 47 -9.81 16.87 0.63
C GLU A 47 -8.49 16.81 -0.14
N ARG A 48 -7.43 16.23 0.46
CA ARG A 48 -6.13 16.09 -0.18
C ARG A 48 -6.13 15.02 -1.28
N LEU A 49 -6.93 13.97 -1.12
CA LEU A 49 -7.16 12.95 -2.16
C LEU A 49 -7.90 13.54 -3.35
N LEU A 50 -9.02 14.24 -3.10
CA LEU A 50 -9.80 14.90 -4.13
C LEU A 50 -8.98 15.95 -4.89
N ALA A 51 -8.17 16.74 -4.18
CA ALA A 51 -7.27 17.71 -4.79
C ALA A 51 -6.20 17.05 -5.70
N ALA A 52 -5.85 15.79 -5.43
CA ALA A 52 -4.95 14.98 -6.26
C ALA A 52 -5.69 14.20 -7.37
N GLY A 53 -7.02 14.35 -7.49
CA GLY A 53 -7.85 13.63 -8.47
C GLY A 53 -8.17 12.18 -8.09
N ILE A 54 -8.02 11.82 -6.81
CA ILE A 54 -8.34 10.48 -6.29
C ILE A 54 -9.66 10.56 -5.53
N ASP A 55 -10.63 9.73 -5.92
CA ASP A 55 -11.88 9.57 -5.18
C ASP A 55 -11.62 8.82 -3.86
N PRO A 56 -11.90 9.41 -2.68
CA PRO A 56 -11.71 8.74 -1.39
C PRO A 56 -12.47 7.43 -1.26
N THR A 57 -13.62 7.28 -1.95
CA THR A 57 -14.41 6.05 -1.93
C THR A 57 -13.72 4.88 -2.62
N ALA A 58 -12.78 5.16 -3.54
CA ALA A 58 -11.96 4.13 -4.19
C ALA A 58 -10.91 3.50 -3.25
N LEU A 59 -10.78 3.98 -2.00
CA LEU A 59 -9.89 3.39 -1.01
C LEU A 59 -10.51 2.21 -0.25
N SER A 60 -11.81 1.94 -0.41
CA SER A 60 -12.44 0.80 0.29
C SER A 60 -13.69 0.30 -0.42
N ASP A 61 -13.81 -1.01 -0.55
CA ASP A 61 -15.06 -1.70 -0.93
C ASP A 61 -15.36 -2.78 0.10
N SER A 62 -16.47 -2.62 0.82
CA SER A 62 -16.90 -3.58 1.84
C SER A 62 -17.43 -4.88 1.26
N ALA A 63 -17.86 -4.89 -0.01
CA ALA A 63 -18.37 -6.08 -0.68
C ALA A 63 -17.24 -7.04 -1.08
N SER A 64 -16.13 -6.50 -1.62
CA SER A 64 -14.93 -7.28 -1.93
C SER A 64 -14.02 -7.46 -0.72
N GLY A 65 -14.12 -6.59 0.30
CA GLY A 65 -13.19 -6.51 1.42
C GLY A 65 -11.94 -5.69 1.11
N PHE A 66 -11.92 -4.97 -0.02
CA PHE A 66 -10.82 -4.10 -0.42
C PHE A 66 -10.65 -2.95 0.56
N LEU A 67 -9.39 -2.68 0.94
CA LEU A 67 -9.06 -1.55 1.79
C LEU A 67 -7.65 -1.06 1.49
N ALA A 68 -7.51 0.26 1.36
CA ALA A 68 -6.28 0.94 1.06
C ALA A 68 -6.14 2.26 1.84
N GLY A 69 -4.91 2.78 1.88
CA GLY A 69 -4.61 4.10 2.40
C GLY A 69 -3.48 4.74 1.62
N ILE A 70 -3.52 6.07 1.49
CA ILE A 70 -2.44 6.84 0.89
C ILE A 70 -1.84 7.74 1.98
N TYR A 71 -0.53 7.70 2.10
CA TYR A 71 0.22 8.44 3.10
C TYR A 71 1.28 9.30 2.43
N SER A 72 1.64 10.43 3.03
CA SER A 72 2.70 11.29 2.52
C SER A 72 3.53 11.89 3.64
N ASP A 73 4.81 12.06 3.36
CA ASP A 73 5.74 12.84 4.17
C ASP A 73 6.08 14.21 3.53
N ASN A 74 5.28 14.63 2.54
CA ASN A 74 5.44 15.79 1.66
C ASN A 74 6.54 15.65 0.59
N GLN A 75 7.23 14.52 0.50
CA GLN A 75 8.19 14.24 -0.57
C GLN A 75 7.79 13.01 -1.38
N GLN A 76 7.35 11.97 -0.69
CA GLN A 76 6.91 10.70 -1.26
C GLN A 76 5.45 10.44 -0.89
N TYR A 77 4.84 9.55 -1.67
CA TYR A 77 3.49 9.05 -1.45
C TYR A 77 3.55 7.53 -1.35
N VAL A 78 2.92 6.98 -0.32
CA VAL A 78 2.85 5.54 -0.11
C VAL A 78 1.40 5.10 -0.27
N LEU A 79 1.12 4.33 -1.32
CA LEU A 79 -0.13 3.60 -1.48
C LEU A 79 0.01 2.26 -0.76
N SER A 80 -0.76 2.07 0.30
CA SER A 80 -0.71 0.88 1.15
C SER A 80 -2.00 0.09 1.02
N PHE A 81 -1.90 -1.20 0.70
CA PHE A 81 -3.05 -2.11 0.64
C PHE A 81 -3.13 -2.98 1.89
N ALA A 82 -4.33 -3.10 2.45
CA ALA A 82 -4.63 -4.08 3.48
C ALA A 82 -4.58 -5.49 2.89
N GLY A 83 -4.19 -6.44 3.73
CA GLY A 83 -4.46 -7.86 3.49
C GLY A 83 -5.74 -8.30 4.20
N THR A 84 -5.89 -9.60 4.40
CA THR A 84 -7.04 -10.16 5.13
C THR A 84 -6.87 -9.93 6.63
N ASN A 85 -7.92 -9.41 7.29
CA ASN A 85 -7.93 -9.02 8.70
C ASN A 85 -7.73 -10.17 9.69
N ASP A 86 -7.78 -11.43 9.24
CA ASP A 86 -7.74 -12.60 10.12
C ASP A 86 -6.63 -13.59 9.72
N ARG A 87 -5.46 -13.42 10.32
CA ARG A 87 -4.29 -14.30 10.08
C ARG A 87 -4.48 -15.73 10.59
N HIS A 88 -5.53 -16.02 11.36
CA HIS A 88 -5.87 -17.40 11.75
C HIS A 88 -6.86 -18.04 10.77
N ASP A 89 -7.82 -17.27 10.24
CA ASP A 89 -8.83 -17.77 9.29
C ASP A 89 -8.44 -17.64 7.81
N TRP A 90 -7.28 -17.06 7.47
CA TRP A 90 -6.86 -16.92 6.07
C TRP A 90 -6.82 -18.26 5.29
N LEU A 91 -6.35 -19.34 5.93
CA LEU A 91 -6.26 -20.67 5.31
C LEU A 91 -7.62 -21.34 5.10
N SER A 92 -8.59 -21.08 5.97
CA SER A 92 -9.95 -21.63 5.87
C SER A 92 -10.81 -20.81 4.89
N ASN A 93 -10.65 -19.48 4.88
CA ASN A 93 -11.47 -18.56 4.10
C ASN A 93 -10.99 -18.32 2.66
N ILE A 94 -9.75 -18.68 2.30
CA ILE A 94 -9.22 -18.58 0.93
C ILE A 94 -10.16 -19.18 -0.12
N ARG A 95 -10.80 -20.32 0.18
CA ARG A 95 -11.70 -20.99 -0.78
C ARG A 95 -12.94 -20.17 -1.15
N GLN A 96 -13.43 -19.32 -0.25
CA GLN A 96 -14.50 -18.35 -0.56
C GLN A 96 -13.94 -17.06 -1.14
N ALA A 97 -12.72 -16.68 -0.75
CA ALA A 97 -12.06 -15.45 -1.18
C ALA A 97 -11.59 -15.46 -2.64
N VAL A 98 -11.30 -16.62 -3.27
CA VAL A 98 -10.75 -16.70 -4.63
C VAL A 98 -11.51 -15.84 -5.66
N GLY A 99 -12.84 -15.79 -5.62
CA GLY A 99 -13.63 -14.94 -6.52
C GLY A 99 -13.59 -13.44 -6.18
N TYR A 100 -13.40 -13.10 -4.90
CA TYR A 100 -13.29 -11.72 -4.42
C TYR A 100 -11.85 -11.18 -4.55
N GLU A 101 -10.85 -12.05 -4.49
CA GLU A 101 -9.45 -11.70 -4.72
C GLU A 101 -9.28 -11.08 -6.11
N ASP A 102 -9.87 -11.68 -7.14
CA ASP A 102 -9.84 -11.14 -8.51
C ASP A 102 -10.43 -9.72 -8.60
N VAL A 103 -11.49 -9.43 -7.82
CA VAL A 103 -12.08 -8.09 -7.74
C VAL A 103 -11.08 -7.13 -7.07
N GLN A 104 -10.54 -7.50 -5.91
CA GLN A 104 -9.56 -6.68 -5.19
C GLN A 104 -8.29 -6.41 -6.03
N TYR A 105 -7.82 -7.37 -6.84
CA TYR A 105 -6.69 -7.16 -7.75
C TYR A 105 -7.00 -6.12 -8.83
N ASN A 106 -8.21 -6.15 -9.40
CA ASN A 106 -8.64 -5.15 -10.38
C ASN A 106 -8.76 -3.76 -9.74
N GLU A 107 -9.32 -3.69 -8.53
CA GLU A 107 -9.41 -2.46 -7.74
C GLU A 107 -8.01 -1.90 -7.41
N ALA A 108 -7.08 -2.77 -7.00
CA ALA A 108 -5.70 -2.38 -6.72
C ALA A 108 -4.99 -1.81 -7.96
N VAL A 109 -5.19 -2.42 -9.13
CA VAL A 109 -4.63 -1.92 -10.40
C VAL A 109 -5.25 -0.57 -10.78
N ALA A 110 -6.57 -0.42 -10.66
CA ALA A 110 -7.25 0.82 -10.97
C ALA A 110 -6.76 1.95 -10.06
N LEU A 111 -6.75 1.73 -8.74
CA LEU A 111 -6.26 2.69 -7.77
C LEU A 111 -4.77 3.00 -7.97
N GLY A 112 -3.95 1.98 -8.24
CA GLY A 112 -2.53 2.14 -8.53
C GLY A 112 -2.27 3.04 -9.74
N LYS A 113 -3.04 2.88 -10.82
CA LYS A 113 -2.96 3.75 -12.00
C LYS A 113 -3.34 5.19 -11.68
N THR A 114 -4.44 5.41 -10.96
CA THR A 114 -4.87 6.75 -10.53
C THR A 114 -3.82 7.41 -9.65
N ALA A 115 -3.26 6.67 -8.68
CA ALA A 115 -2.19 7.16 -7.82
C ALA A 115 -0.91 7.47 -8.62
N LYS A 116 -0.54 6.65 -9.62
CA LYS A 116 0.63 6.90 -10.46
C LYS A 116 0.45 8.15 -11.31
N MET A 117 -0.75 8.39 -11.83
CA MET A 117 -1.07 9.64 -12.54
C MET A 117 -0.98 10.86 -11.63
N ALA A 118 -1.44 10.74 -10.39
CA ALA A 118 -1.44 11.83 -9.41
C ALA A 118 -0.04 12.18 -8.89
N PHE A 119 0.79 11.17 -8.61
CA PHE A 119 2.03 11.34 -7.83
C PHE A 119 3.32 11.02 -8.61
N GLY A 120 3.22 10.45 -9.82
CA GLY A 120 4.37 10.19 -10.67
C GLY A 120 5.41 9.27 -10.01
N ASP A 121 6.68 9.66 -10.05
CA ASP A 121 7.79 8.87 -9.54
C ASP A 121 7.98 8.98 -8.01
N ALA A 122 7.23 9.87 -7.37
CA ALA A 122 7.19 9.97 -5.91
C ALA A 122 6.33 8.87 -5.26
N LEU A 123 5.61 8.06 -6.06
CA LEU A 123 4.77 6.98 -5.57
C LEU A 123 5.57 5.72 -5.25
N VAL A 124 5.30 5.14 -4.08
CA VAL A 124 5.71 3.81 -3.63
C VAL A 124 4.46 3.02 -3.27
N ILE A 125 4.47 1.72 -3.54
CA ILE A 125 3.36 0.82 -3.21
C ILE A 125 3.81 -0.18 -2.13
N THR A 126 2.95 -0.46 -1.15
CA THR A 126 3.22 -1.43 -0.09
C THR A 126 2.00 -2.24 0.31
N GLY A 127 2.23 -3.35 1.00
CA GLY A 127 1.18 -4.18 1.58
C GLY A 127 1.74 -5.43 2.24
N HIS A 128 0.91 -6.09 3.07
CA HIS A 128 1.27 -7.32 3.76
C HIS A 128 0.27 -8.46 3.45
N SER A 129 0.74 -9.71 3.38
CA SER A 129 -0.10 -10.89 3.05
C SER A 129 -0.82 -10.70 1.70
N LEU A 130 -2.16 -10.83 1.63
CA LEU A 130 -2.97 -10.50 0.46
C LEU A 130 -2.67 -9.10 -0.08
N GLY A 131 -2.55 -8.11 0.80
CA GLY A 131 -2.21 -6.74 0.42
C GLY A 131 -0.83 -6.63 -0.24
N GLY A 132 0.09 -7.54 0.09
CA GLY A 132 1.37 -7.66 -0.61
C GLY A 132 1.20 -8.14 -2.06
N GLY A 133 0.27 -9.06 -2.30
CA GLY A 133 -0.13 -9.48 -3.64
C GLY A 133 -0.75 -8.31 -4.43
N LEU A 134 -1.72 -7.62 -3.84
CA LEU A 134 -2.35 -6.43 -4.43
C LEU A 134 -1.31 -5.36 -4.80
N ALA A 135 -0.38 -5.08 -3.87
CA ALA A 135 0.72 -4.15 -4.06
C ALA A 135 1.64 -4.55 -5.23
N ALA A 136 2.03 -5.83 -5.31
CA ALA A 136 2.86 -6.33 -6.38
C ALA A 136 2.15 -6.24 -7.75
N THR A 137 0.87 -6.60 -7.82
CA THR A 137 0.07 -6.53 -9.05
C THR A 137 -0.11 -5.10 -9.52
N ALA A 138 -0.45 -4.18 -8.62
CA ALA A 138 -0.57 -2.76 -8.96
C ALA A 138 0.76 -2.19 -9.46
N ALA A 139 1.86 -2.49 -8.78
CA ALA A 139 3.20 -2.06 -9.15
C ALA A 139 3.64 -2.55 -10.54
N LEU A 140 3.36 -3.82 -10.86
CA LEU A 140 3.60 -4.38 -12.18
C LEU A 140 2.77 -3.67 -13.26
N ALA A 141 1.50 -3.37 -12.98
CA ALA A 141 0.60 -2.71 -13.92
C ALA A 141 0.95 -1.24 -14.19
N THR A 142 1.64 -0.57 -13.26
CA THR A 142 1.98 0.85 -13.35
C THR A 142 3.45 1.16 -13.57
N GLY A 143 4.33 0.16 -13.46
CA GLY A 143 5.79 0.37 -13.44
C GLY A 143 6.25 1.14 -12.19
N THR A 144 5.53 0.99 -11.07
CA THR A 144 5.83 1.69 -9.81
C THR A 144 6.67 0.81 -8.89
N PHE A 145 7.54 1.41 -8.08
CA PHE A 145 8.30 0.68 -7.07
C PHE A 145 7.39 0.16 -5.95
N ALA A 146 7.60 -1.09 -5.52
CA ALA A 146 6.87 -1.68 -4.40
C ALA A 146 7.78 -2.42 -3.42
N VAL A 147 7.39 -2.36 -2.14
CA VAL A 147 7.94 -3.18 -1.06
C VAL A 147 6.78 -3.96 -0.45
N THR A 148 6.89 -5.28 -0.41
CA THR A 148 5.82 -6.15 0.09
C THR A 148 6.30 -7.00 1.25
N PHE A 149 5.42 -7.24 2.21
CA PHE A 149 5.75 -7.98 3.42
C PHE A 149 4.97 -9.29 3.48
N ASN A 150 5.71 -10.40 3.42
CA ASN A 150 5.21 -11.76 3.69
C ASN A 150 3.93 -12.14 2.91
N ALA A 151 4.00 -12.13 1.58
CA ALA A 151 2.98 -12.79 0.75
C ALA A 151 2.99 -14.29 1.07
N ALA A 152 1.89 -14.82 1.59
CA ALA A 152 1.81 -16.20 2.03
C ALA A 152 1.91 -17.16 0.83
N GLY A 153 3.11 -17.69 0.60
CA GLY A 153 3.34 -18.81 -0.32
C GLY A 153 4.54 -18.63 -1.25
N GLY A 154 5.71 -19.09 -0.80
CA GLY A 154 6.79 -19.51 -1.70
C GLY A 154 7.97 -18.56 -1.87
N ALA A 155 9.02 -18.85 -1.10
CA ALA A 155 10.44 -18.70 -1.41
C ALA A 155 10.88 -17.81 -2.59
N LYS A 156 11.77 -16.86 -2.27
CA LYS A 156 12.90 -16.39 -3.11
C LYS A 156 12.60 -16.26 -4.61
N ASN A 157 12.39 -15.04 -5.07
CA ASN A 157 13.12 -14.42 -6.19
C ASN A 157 12.40 -13.13 -6.62
N THR A 158 13.01 -12.00 -6.26
CA THR A 158 12.83 -10.74 -6.97
C THR A 158 13.13 -10.98 -8.45
N LEU A 159 12.15 -10.73 -9.32
CA LEU A 159 12.32 -10.85 -10.76
C LEU A 159 13.33 -9.81 -11.28
N LYS A 160 14.15 -10.24 -12.25
CA LYS A 160 15.26 -9.51 -12.88
C LYS A 160 14.83 -8.26 -13.63
#